data_AF-A0A1Y4EAL3-F1
#
_entry.id   AF-A0A1Y4EAL3-F1
#
_cell.length_a   1.000
_cell.length_b   1.000
_cell.length_c   1.000
_cell.angle_alpha   90.00
_cell.angle_beta   90.00
_cell.angle_gamma   90.00
#
_symmetry.space_group_name_H-M   'P 1'
#
loop_
_entity.id
_entity.type
_entity.pdbx_description
1 polymer ?
#
loop_
_entity_poly.entity_id
_entity_poly.type
_entity_poly.pdbx_seq_one_letter_code
_entity_poly.pdbx_strand_id
1 'polypeptide(L)'
;MTASESPSLEMSFELIRSRLNDPDFLRSHGISNEVPFYIFAYDAACEIEVRERTTALVEASRDGALDARIVPIDLWDVFCDICAYYDIFDDLEHLEEARGTAQLLAHIQEVAMPEDYIRTIQDRYTRDFGAMQPGRDVLLITGIGRVYPFARAHDILENAQPVFDKIPVVMFYPGLYDQQSLRLFGSIADGNYYRAFTLL
;
A
#
# COMPACT_ATOMS: atom_id res chain seq x y z
N MET A 1 31.18 0.46 12.65
CA MET A 1 30.41 -0.17 11.56
C MET A 1 29.71 0.95 10.84
N THR A 2 30.26 1.29 9.68
CA THR A 2 29.91 2.44 8.84
C THR A 2 28.64 2.14 8.03
N ALA A 3 27.81 3.16 7.83
CA ALA A 3 26.61 3.12 7.00
C ALA A 3 26.95 2.55 5.60
N SER A 4 26.59 1.29 5.37
CA SER A 4 26.72 0.62 4.08
C SER A 4 25.41 0.83 3.33
N GLU A 5 25.39 1.92 2.56
CA GLU A 5 24.60 2.19 1.36
C GLU A 5 23.29 1.41 1.20
N SER A 6 22.17 2.04 1.53
CA SER A 6 20.89 1.66 0.93
C SER A 6 21.03 1.73 -0.60
N PRO A 7 20.53 0.75 -1.37
CA PRO A 7 20.61 0.78 -2.83
C PRO A 7 19.96 2.05 -3.38
N SER A 8 20.45 2.53 -4.53
CA SER A 8 19.78 3.62 -5.25
C SER A 8 18.35 3.21 -5.60
N LEU A 9 17.46 4.17 -5.83
CA LEU A 9 16.10 3.86 -6.27
C LEU A 9 16.07 3.10 -7.59
N GLU A 10 16.97 3.43 -8.52
CA GLU A 10 17.12 2.68 -9.76
C GLU A 10 17.40 1.20 -9.51
N MET A 11 18.44 0.89 -8.73
CA MET A 11 18.78 -0.48 -8.34
C MET A 11 17.63 -1.15 -7.58
N SER A 12 16.96 -0.41 -6.70
CA SER A 12 15.83 -0.91 -5.91
C SER A 12 14.69 -1.35 -6.83
N PHE A 13 14.34 -0.55 -7.83
CA PHE A 13 13.29 -0.90 -8.79
C PHE A 13 13.69 -2.01 -9.75
N GLU A 14 14.98 -2.16 -10.08
CA GLU A 14 15.49 -3.34 -10.79
C GLU A 14 15.31 -4.62 -9.97
N LEU A 15 15.63 -4.58 -8.67
CA LEU A 15 15.43 -5.70 -7.75
C LEU A 15 13.94 -6.04 -7.58
N ILE A 16 13.09 -5.02 -7.43
CA ILE A 16 11.62 -5.20 -7.39
C ILE A 16 11.15 -5.88 -8.69
N ARG A 17 11.62 -5.42 -9.84
CA ARG A 17 11.29 -6.03 -11.14
C ARG A 17 11.70 -7.50 -11.18
N SER A 18 12.89 -7.83 -10.68
CA SER A 18 13.36 -9.22 -10.59
C SER A 18 12.47 -10.07 -9.69
N ARG A 19 12.04 -9.54 -8.53
CA ARG A 19 11.12 -10.24 -7.61
C ARG A 19 9.75 -10.47 -8.24
N LEU A 20 9.23 -9.51 -9.00
CA LEU A 20 7.96 -9.64 -9.71
C LEU A 20 7.99 -10.67 -10.86
N ASN A 21 9.18 -11.14 -11.26
CA ASN A 21 9.36 -12.24 -12.21
C ASN A 21 9.79 -13.55 -11.53
N ASP A 22 9.89 -13.58 -10.19
CA ASP A 22 10.31 -14.75 -9.44
C ASP A 22 9.09 -15.64 -9.11
N PRO A 23 9.02 -16.87 -9.65
CA PRO A 23 7.90 -17.78 -9.38
C PRO A 23 7.75 -18.15 -7.90
N ASP A 24 8.84 -18.15 -7.12
CA ASP A 24 8.78 -18.48 -5.70
C ASP A 24 8.13 -17.34 -4.91
N PHE A 25 8.46 -16.09 -5.26
CA PHE A 25 7.79 -14.90 -4.73
C PHE A 25 6.29 -14.92 -5.09
N LEU A 26 5.94 -15.16 -6.36
CA LEU A 26 4.55 -15.13 -6.82
C LEU A 26 3.69 -16.23 -6.19
N ARG A 27 4.27 -17.39 -5.91
CA ARG A 27 3.58 -18.51 -5.24
C ARG A 27 3.59 -18.41 -3.72
N SER A 28 4.20 -17.36 -3.16
CA SER A 28 4.45 -17.24 -1.73
C SER A 28 5.18 -18.47 -1.15
N HIS A 29 6.01 -19.15 -1.96
CA HIS A 29 6.75 -20.34 -1.56
C HIS A 29 7.94 -19.95 -0.67
N GLY A 30 8.16 -20.72 0.39
CA GLY A 30 9.24 -20.47 1.38
C GLY A 30 8.76 -19.81 2.67
N ILE A 31 7.50 -19.38 2.72
CA ILE A 31 6.87 -18.76 3.89
C ILE A 31 5.98 -19.81 4.56
N SER A 32 6.60 -20.73 5.31
CA SER A 32 5.86 -21.75 6.05
C SER A 32 5.04 -21.09 7.15
N ASN A 33 3.74 -20.86 6.90
CA ASN A 33 2.75 -20.33 7.85
C ASN A 33 2.77 -18.81 8.09
N GLU A 34 3.36 -17.99 7.21
CA GLU A 34 3.41 -16.52 7.34
C GLU A 34 2.68 -15.83 6.15
N VAL A 35 2.24 -14.58 6.36
CA VAL A 35 1.40 -13.85 5.40
C VAL A 35 2.31 -13.19 4.34
N PRO A 36 1.99 -13.26 3.03
CA PRO A 36 2.87 -12.77 1.96
C PRO A 36 2.83 -11.22 1.82
N PHE A 37 3.12 -10.52 2.92
CA PHE A 37 3.07 -9.06 2.99
C PHE A 37 4.50 -8.51 3.02
N TYR A 38 4.73 -7.50 2.21
CA TYR A 38 6.03 -6.89 2.00
C TYR A 38 5.92 -5.38 2.11
N ILE A 39 6.95 -4.75 2.67
CA ILE A 39 7.06 -3.30 2.73
C ILE A 39 8.31 -2.87 1.97
N PHE A 40 8.10 -2.00 0.98
CA PHE A 40 9.17 -1.25 0.34
C PHE A 40 9.19 0.14 0.96
N ALA A 41 10.06 0.32 1.95
CA ALA A 41 10.27 1.60 2.60
C ALA A 41 11.31 2.42 1.81
N TYR A 42 11.02 3.71 1.59
CA TYR A 42 11.89 4.64 0.86
C TYR A 42 11.86 6.03 1.49
N ASP A 43 12.85 6.87 1.15
CA ASP A 43 12.87 8.26 1.59
C ASP A 43 11.68 9.02 0.99
N ALA A 44 10.85 9.64 1.84
CA ALA A 44 9.69 10.41 1.42
C ALA A 44 10.03 11.54 0.44
N ALA A 45 11.26 12.07 0.46
CA ALA A 45 11.72 13.05 -0.52
C ALA A 45 11.68 12.52 -1.97
N CYS A 46 11.69 11.20 -2.13
CA CYS A 46 11.68 10.53 -3.42
C CYS A 46 10.28 10.11 -3.91
N GLU A 47 9.20 10.53 -3.22
CA GLU A 47 7.81 10.13 -3.53
C GLU A 47 7.44 10.29 -5.00
N ILE A 48 7.85 11.39 -5.63
CA ILE A 48 7.56 11.66 -7.04
C ILE A 48 8.22 10.62 -7.95
N GLU A 49 9.51 10.36 -7.75
CA GLU A 49 10.26 9.36 -8.54
C GLU A 49 9.70 7.95 -8.30
N VAL A 50 9.39 7.59 -7.06
CA VAL A 50 8.80 6.29 -6.72
C VAL A 50 7.46 6.11 -7.42
N ARG A 51 6.59 7.13 -7.44
CA ARG A 51 5.29 7.07 -8.13
C ARG A 51 5.45 6.87 -9.64
N GLU A 52 6.39 7.60 -10.26
CA GLU A 52 6.69 7.45 -11.69
C GLU A 52 7.18 6.04 -12.02
N ARG A 53 8.12 5.52 -11.24
CA ARG A 53 8.66 4.16 -11.44
C ARG A 53 7.63 3.07 -11.15
N THR A 54 6.77 3.24 -10.15
CA THR A 54 5.66 2.31 -9.88
C THR A 54 4.66 2.31 -11.02
N THR A 55 4.37 3.47 -11.63
CA THR A 55 3.54 3.54 -12.83
C THR A 55 4.17 2.75 -13.99
N ALA A 56 5.48 2.91 -14.21
CA ALA A 56 6.19 2.14 -15.23
C ALA A 56 6.19 0.62 -14.96
N LEU A 57 6.23 0.18 -13.69
CA LEU A 57 6.07 -1.23 -13.34
C LEU A 57 4.68 -1.76 -13.73
N VAL A 58 3.63 -0.99 -13.41
CA VAL A 58 2.24 -1.34 -13.76
C VAL A 58 2.07 -1.45 -15.27
N GLU A 59 2.61 -0.50 -16.03
CA GLU A 59 2.61 -0.53 -17.50
C GLU A 59 3.36 -1.75 -18.04
N ALA A 60 4.56 -2.03 -17.52
CA ALA A 60 5.33 -3.23 -17.89
C ALA A 60 4.56 -4.54 -17.63
N SER A 61 3.79 -4.61 -16.53
CA SER A 61 2.92 -5.76 -16.26
C SER A 61 1.77 -5.86 -17.26
N ARG A 62 1.11 -4.74 -17.60
CA ARG A 62 0.02 -4.70 -18.59
C ARG A 62 0.48 -5.10 -19.98
N ASP A 63 1.69 -4.70 -20.36
CA ASP A 63 2.30 -5.02 -21.66
C ASP A 63 2.88 -6.45 -21.72
N GLY A 64 2.82 -7.21 -20.62
CA GLY A 64 3.34 -8.58 -20.55
C GLY A 64 4.87 -8.66 -20.45
N ALA A 65 5.54 -7.56 -20.08
CA ALA A 65 6.98 -7.51 -19.83
C ALA A 65 7.35 -7.94 -18.39
N LEU A 66 6.35 -8.29 -17.58
CA LEU A 66 6.48 -8.95 -16.27
C LEU A 66 5.57 -10.18 -16.22
N ASP A 67 6.02 -11.22 -15.52
CA ASP A 67 5.22 -12.43 -15.29
C ASP A 67 4.07 -12.15 -14.30
N ALA A 68 4.30 -11.25 -13.33
CA ALA A 68 3.28 -10.78 -12.41
C ALA A 68 2.18 -9.99 -13.13
N ARG A 69 0.92 -10.25 -12.76
CA ARG A 69 -0.21 -9.33 -13.02
C ARG A 69 -0.29 -8.37 -11.83
N ILE A 70 0.16 -7.14 -12.04
CA ILE A 70 0.14 -6.10 -11.01
C ILE A 70 -1.27 -5.55 -10.86
N VAL A 71 -1.75 -5.53 -9.63
CA VAL A 71 -2.99 -4.86 -9.22
C VAL A 71 -2.61 -3.60 -8.44
N PRO A 72 -2.57 -2.42 -9.09
CA PRO A 72 -2.24 -1.18 -8.42
C PRO A 72 -3.43 -0.64 -7.63
N ILE A 73 -3.20 -0.31 -6.37
CA ILE A 73 -4.14 0.33 -5.48
C ILE A 73 -3.48 1.56 -4.88
N ASP A 74 -4.14 2.70 -5.03
CA ASP A 74 -3.76 3.92 -4.35
C ASP A 74 -4.78 4.24 -3.24
N LEU A 75 -4.29 4.39 -2.01
CA LEU A 75 -5.14 4.60 -0.84
C LEU A 75 -5.86 5.94 -0.85
N TRP A 76 -5.33 6.97 -1.52
CA TRP A 76 -6.04 8.23 -1.69
C TRP A 76 -7.26 8.03 -2.60
N ASP A 77 -7.08 7.34 -3.72
CA ASP A 77 -8.19 7.05 -4.62
C ASP A 77 -9.23 6.15 -3.94
N VAL A 78 -8.80 5.20 -3.11
CA VAL A 78 -9.72 4.37 -2.30
C VAL A 78 -10.50 5.23 -1.29
N PHE A 79 -9.83 6.16 -0.61
CA PHE A 79 -10.50 7.10 0.28
C PHE A 79 -11.57 7.92 -0.46
N CYS A 80 -11.27 8.43 -1.65
CA CYS A 80 -12.23 9.15 -2.47
C CYS A 80 -13.46 8.29 -2.83
N ASP A 81 -13.27 7.00 -3.13
CA ASP A 81 -14.38 6.07 -3.37
C ASP A 81 -15.24 5.85 -2.13
N ILE A 82 -14.63 5.75 -0.94
CA ILE A 82 -15.35 5.63 0.33
C ILE A 82 -16.21 6.88 0.55
N CYS A 83 -15.63 8.07 0.37
CA CYS A 83 -16.36 9.33 0.48
C CYS A 83 -17.52 9.42 -0.52
N ALA A 84 -17.30 8.99 -1.76
CA ALA A 84 -18.34 8.97 -2.79
C ALA A 84 -19.45 7.96 -2.46
N TYR A 85 -19.09 6.79 -1.91
CA TYR A 85 -20.06 5.77 -1.52
C TYR A 85 -20.97 6.23 -0.38
N TYR A 86 -20.42 6.94 0.60
CA TYR A 86 -21.18 7.49 1.72
C TYR A 86 -21.80 8.87 1.43
N ASP A 87 -21.53 9.46 0.25
CA ASP A 87 -22.02 10.78 -0.18
C ASP A 87 -21.66 11.91 0.80
N ILE A 88 -20.43 11.91 1.33
CA ILE A 88 -20.02 12.81 2.42
C ILE A 88 -19.20 14.03 1.97
N PHE A 89 -18.86 14.17 0.68
CA PHE A 89 -17.94 15.25 0.26
C PHE A 89 -18.45 16.64 0.63
N ASP A 90 -19.73 16.92 0.40
CA ASP A 90 -20.35 18.20 0.76
C ASP A 90 -20.40 18.38 2.28
N ASP A 91 -20.66 17.31 3.03
CA ASP A 91 -20.68 17.32 4.49
C ASP A 91 -19.30 17.63 5.09
N LEU A 92 -18.22 17.14 4.46
CA LEU A 92 -16.84 17.40 4.92
C LEU A 92 -16.48 18.88 4.81
N GLU A 93 -16.83 19.55 3.72
CA GLU A 93 -16.58 20.99 3.54
C GLU A 93 -17.31 21.80 4.60
N HIS A 94 -18.62 21.56 4.77
CA HIS A 94 -19.42 22.26 5.78
C HIS A 94 -18.96 21.98 7.21
N LEU A 95 -18.53 20.75 7.51
CA LEU A 95 -18.03 20.38 8.82
C LEU A 95 -16.72 21.11 9.15
N GLU A 96 -15.80 21.21 8.20
CA GLU A 96 -14.55 21.93 8.42
C GLU A 96 -14.79 23.42 8.68
N GLU A 97 -15.65 24.06 7.91
CA GLU A 97 -16.02 25.46 8.12
C GLU A 97 -16.67 25.71 9.49
N ALA A 98 -17.56 24.82 9.91
CA ALA A 98 -18.36 25.00 11.12
C ALA A 98 -17.66 24.55 12.41
N ARG A 99 -16.77 23.56 12.33
CA ARG A 99 -16.20 22.87 13.50
C ARG A 99 -14.67 22.81 13.49
N GLY A 100 -14.03 23.04 12.35
CA GLY A 100 -12.58 23.03 12.19
C GLY A 100 -11.98 21.65 11.89
N THR A 101 -10.70 21.66 11.53
CA THR A 101 -9.96 20.50 11.02
C THR A 101 -9.89 19.31 11.99
N ALA A 102 -9.89 19.54 13.30
CA ALA A 102 -9.84 18.45 14.28
C ALA A 102 -11.13 17.61 14.27
N GLN A 103 -12.29 18.28 14.15
CA GLN A 103 -13.59 17.62 14.04
C GLN A 103 -13.77 16.98 12.66
N LEU A 104 -13.28 17.63 11.60
CA LEU A 104 -13.22 17.03 10.27
C LEU A 104 -12.46 15.70 10.31
N LEU A 105 -11.26 15.68 10.87
CA LEU A 105 -10.44 14.48 10.95
C LEU A 105 -11.14 13.36 11.73
N ALA A 106 -11.71 13.69 12.90
CA ALA A 106 -12.44 12.70 13.70
C ALA A 106 -13.60 12.10 12.91
N HIS A 107 -14.37 12.93 12.20
CA HIS A 107 -15.48 12.46 11.39
C HIS A 107 -15.03 11.59 10.22
N ILE A 108 -13.96 11.97 9.52
CA ILE A 108 -13.36 11.16 8.46
C ILE A 108 -12.95 9.78 8.99
N GLN A 109 -12.29 9.73 10.17
CA GLN A 109 -11.85 8.48 10.78
C GLN A 109 -13.01 7.60 11.28
N GLU A 110 -14.15 8.20 11.61
CA GLU A 110 -15.38 7.48 11.96
C GLU A 110 -16.09 6.87 10.74
N VAL A 111 -16.02 7.55 9.58
CA VAL A 111 -16.71 7.11 8.35
C VAL A 111 -15.84 6.20 7.49
N ALA A 112 -14.54 6.46 7.39
CA ALA A 112 -13.59 5.70 6.59
C ALA A 112 -12.72 4.82 7.51
N MET A 113 -13.34 3.78 8.08
CA MET A 113 -12.61 2.83 8.93
C MET A 113 -11.71 1.92 8.07
N PRO A 114 -10.65 1.30 8.64
CA PRO A 114 -9.78 0.39 7.90
C PRO A 114 -10.53 -0.70 7.13
N GLU A 115 -11.61 -1.23 7.68
CA GLU A 115 -12.47 -2.23 7.03
C GLU A 115 -13.16 -1.69 5.77
N ASP A 116 -13.52 -0.40 5.74
CA ASP A 116 -14.08 0.26 4.56
C ASP A 116 -13.04 0.39 3.45
N TYR A 117 -11.78 0.66 3.79
CA TYR A 117 -10.67 0.60 2.83
C TYR A 117 -10.54 -0.79 2.25
N ILE A 118 -10.47 -1.83 3.08
CA ILE A 118 -10.26 -3.20 2.58
C ILE A 118 -11.45 -3.68 1.75
N ARG A 119 -12.69 -3.38 2.17
CA ARG A 119 -13.88 -3.67 1.37
C ARG A 119 -13.81 -2.99 0.00
N THR A 120 -13.51 -1.69 -0.03
CA THR A 120 -13.42 -0.92 -1.27
C THR A 120 -12.30 -1.43 -2.18
N ILE A 121 -11.15 -1.82 -1.61
CA ILE A 121 -10.05 -2.45 -2.35
C ILE A 121 -10.49 -3.80 -2.94
N GLN A 122 -11.18 -4.64 -2.16
CA GLN A 122 -11.69 -5.93 -2.63
C GLN A 122 -12.72 -5.78 -3.75
N ASP A 123 -13.60 -4.78 -3.65
CA ASP A 123 -14.60 -4.47 -4.66
C ASP A 123 -13.94 -3.96 -5.96
N ARG A 124 -12.96 -3.05 -5.87
CA ARG A 124 -12.14 -2.60 -7.01
C ARG A 124 -11.41 -3.77 -7.67
N TYR A 125 -10.74 -4.58 -6.85
CA TYR A 125 -10.04 -5.78 -7.30
C TYR A 125 -10.97 -6.67 -8.12
N THR A 126 -12.12 -7.02 -7.56
CA THR A 126 -13.07 -7.96 -8.18
C THR A 126 -13.65 -7.38 -9.47
N ARG A 127 -13.98 -6.08 -9.47
CA ARG A 127 -14.54 -5.36 -10.63
C ARG A 127 -13.56 -5.30 -11.80
N ASP A 128 -12.31 -4.97 -11.54
CA ASP A 128 -11.33 -4.62 -12.59
C ASP A 128 -10.46 -5.82 -12.99
N PHE A 129 -10.25 -6.77 -12.09
CA PHE A 129 -9.32 -7.91 -12.27
C PHE A 129 -9.97 -9.29 -12.14
N GLY A 130 -11.22 -9.36 -11.66
CA GLY A 130 -11.95 -10.61 -11.45
C GLY A 130 -11.50 -11.37 -10.20
N ALA A 131 -11.52 -12.71 -10.27
CA ALA A 131 -11.07 -13.55 -9.17
C ALA A 131 -9.53 -13.49 -8.99
N MET A 132 -9.07 -13.61 -7.74
CA MET A 132 -7.64 -13.67 -7.42
C MET A 132 -6.96 -14.85 -8.10
N GLN A 133 -5.78 -14.62 -8.67
CA GLN A 133 -4.93 -15.61 -9.34
C GLN A 133 -3.61 -15.78 -8.56
N PRO A 134 -3.56 -16.69 -7.56
CA PRO A 134 -2.32 -17.04 -6.86
C PRO A 134 -1.23 -17.52 -7.82
N GLY A 135 0.03 -17.20 -7.55
CA GLY A 135 1.13 -17.50 -8.46
C GLY A 135 1.26 -16.55 -9.64
N ARG A 136 0.44 -15.48 -9.70
CA ARG A 136 0.46 -14.47 -10.76
C ARG A 136 0.20 -13.07 -10.24
N ASP A 137 -0.83 -12.89 -9.41
CA ASP A 137 -1.24 -11.55 -8.99
C ASP A 137 -0.35 -11.01 -7.89
N VAL A 138 -0.06 -9.72 -7.96
CA VAL A 138 0.63 -8.97 -6.91
C VAL A 138 -0.13 -7.67 -6.65
N LEU A 139 -0.57 -7.46 -5.41
CA LEU A 139 -1.26 -6.25 -4.99
C LEU A 139 -0.22 -5.20 -4.58
N LEU A 140 -0.13 -4.09 -5.32
CA LEU A 140 0.71 -2.96 -4.95
C LEU A 140 -0.15 -1.88 -4.28
N ILE A 141 0.16 -1.55 -3.03
CA ILE A 141 -0.53 -0.51 -2.26
C ILE A 141 0.38 0.72 -2.18
N THR A 142 -0.14 1.85 -2.62
CA THR A 142 0.53 3.16 -2.65
C THR A 142 -0.33 4.24 -1.99
N GLY A 143 0.19 5.45 -1.83
CA GLY A 143 -0.62 6.60 -1.41
C GLY A 143 -0.83 6.73 0.11
N ILE A 144 -0.16 5.92 0.95
CA ILE A 144 -0.27 6.04 2.41
C ILE A 144 0.10 7.45 2.91
N GLY A 145 1.14 8.06 2.33
CA GLY A 145 1.53 9.43 2.67
C GLY A 145 0.47 10.48 2.31
N ARG A 146 -0.38 10.21 1.31
CA ARG A 146 -1.45 11.13 0.88
C ARG A 146 -2.71 10.99 1.73
N VAL A 147 -3.02 9.76 2.15
CA VAL A 147 -4.22 9.48 2.95
C VAL A 147 -4.00 9.72 4.45
N TYR A 148 -2.75 9.83 4.90
CA TYR A 148 -2.46 10.24 6.26
C TYR A 148 -2.99 11.67 6.53
N PRO A 149 -3.66 11.96 7.66
CA PRO A 149 -3.87 11.11 8.85
C PRO A 149 -5.20 10.34 8.88
N PHE A 150 -5.93 10.24 7.78
CA PHE A 150 -7.23 9.56 7.71
C PHE A 150 -7.11 8.04 7.90
N ALA A 151 -6.04 7.45 7.37
CA ALA A 151 -5.69 6.05 7.58
C ALA A 151 -4.22 5.88 7.97
N ARG A 152 -3.93 4.74 8.60
CA ARG A 152 -2.61 4.36 9.13
C ARG A 152 -2.13 3.09 8.44
N ALA A 153 -0.83 2.98 8.17
CA ALA A 153 -0.30 1.83 7.42
C ALA A 153 -0.56 0.51 8.14
N HIS A 154 -0.29 0.45 9.44
CA HIS A 154 -0.46 -0.77 10.22
C HIS A 154 -1.91 -1.26 10.22
N ASP A 155 -2.89 -0.37 10.40
CA ASP A 155 -4.31 -0.73 10.37
C ASP A 155 -4.74 -1.29 9.01
N ILE A 156 -4.30 -0.66 7.91
CA ILE A 156 -4.57 -1.14 6.56
C ILE A 156 -3.95 -2.53 6.33
N LEU A 157 -2.69 -2.70 6.72
CA LEU A 157 -2.00 -3.97 6.53
C LEU A 157 -2.66 -5.09 7.37
N GLU A 158 -2.98 -4.83 8.64
CA GLU A 158 -3.65 -5.80 9.52
C GLU A 158 -5.00 -6.27 8.96
N ASN A 159 -5.81 -5.34 8.48
CA ASN A 159 -7.13 -5.65 7.92
C ASN A 159 -7.06 -6.30 6.53
N ALA A 160 -6.02 -6.02 5.75
CA ALA A 160 -5.82 -6.64 4.44
C ALA A 160 -5.41 -8.12 4.54
N GLN A 161 -4.69 -8.52 5.61
CA GLN A 161 -4.18 -9.89 5.78
C GLN A 161 -5.25 -10.99 5.57
N PRO A 162 -6.42 -10.97 6.25
CA PRO A 162 -7.42 -12.03 6.08
C PRO A 162 -8.08 -12.04 4.69
N VAL A 163 -7.94 -10.97 3.90
CA VAL A 163 -8.60 -10.83 2.59
C VAL A 163 -7.64 -11.19 1.44
N PHE A 164 -6.37 -10.79 1.54
CA PHE A 164 -5.36 -10.99 0.51
C PHE A 164 -4.26 -11.97 0.96
N ASP A 165 -4.66 -13.11 1.52
CA ASP A 165 -3.76 -14.12 2.09
C ASP A 165 -3.07 -15.02 1.04
N LYS A 166 -3.59 -15.06 -0.19
CA LYS A 166 -3.13 -15.97 -1.26
C LYS A 166 -2.24 -15.32 -2.31
N ILE A 167 -2.03 -14.01 -2.25
CA ILE A 167 -1.23 -13.27 -3.22
C ILE A 167 -0.25 -12.34 -2.49
N PRO A 168 0.94 -12.07 -3.04
CA PRO A 168 1.83 -11.08 -2.49
C PRO A 168 1.18 -9.69 -2.42
N VAL A 169 1.27 -9.06 -1.25
CA VAL A 169 0.87 -7.66 -1.02
C VAL A 169 2.12 -6.84 -0.74
N VAL A 170 2.35 -5.80 -1.52
CA VAL A 170 3.51 -4.92 -1.39
C VAL A 170 3.03 -3.51 -1.11
N MET A 171 3.34 -2.97 0.08
CA MET A 171 3.10 -1.58 0.40
C MET A 171 4.33 -0.73 0.12
N PHE A 172 4.14 0.31 -0.68
CA PHE A 172 5.11 1.39 -0.88
C PHE A 172 4.94 2.40 0.26
N TYR A 173 5.98 2.52 1.07
CA TYR A 173 5.94 3.26 2.33
C TYR A 173 6.98 4.41 2.35
N PRO A 174 6.55 5.69 2.32
CA PRO A 174 7.44 6.85 2.34
C PRO A 174 7.91 7.11 3.78
N GLY A 175 8.93 6.38 4.22
CA GLY A 175 9.45 6.46 5.57
C GLY A 175 10.40 5.32 5.91
N LEU A 176 10.41 4.92 7.17
CA LEU A 176 11.28 3.85 7.68
C LEU A 176 10.45 2.66 8.15
N TYR A 177 10.96 1.47 7.83
CA TYR A 177 10.47 0.20 8.35
C TYR A 177 11.64 -0.63 8.84
N ASP A 178 11.63 -1.03 10.10
CA ASP A 178 12.69 -1.82 10.73
C ASP A 178 12.23 -3.25 11.10
N GLN A 179 11.26 -3.77 10.36
CA GLN A 179 10.61 -5.08 10.59
C GLN A 179 9.81 -5.17 11.90
N GLN A 180 9.73 -4.07 12.65
CA GLN A 180 8.98 -3.99 13.90
C GLN A 180 8.03 -2.81 13.90
N SER A 181 8.52 -1.65 13.48
CA SER A 181 7.83 -0.37 13.57
C SER A 181 7.82 0.35 12.23
N LEU A 182 6.75 1.11 12.02
CA LEU A 182 6.56 1.97 10.87
C LEU A 182 6.72 3.43 11.31
N ARG A 183 7.57 4.18 10.59
CA ARG A 183 7.79 5.62 10.83
C ARG A 183 7.60 6.42 9.54
N LEU A 184 6.41 7.02 9.40
CA LEU A 184 6.00 7.74 8.20
C LEU A 184 6.78 9.05 8.11
N PHE A 185 7.24 9.39 6.91
CA PHE A 185 8.13 10.53 6.66
C PHE A 185 9.37 10.55 7.57
N GLY A 186 9.82 9.36 8.00
CA GLY A 186 10.98 9.16 8.87
C GLY A 186 10.81 9.62 10.32
N SER A 187 9.69 10.23 10.70
CA SER A 187 9.52 10.90 12.00
C SER A 187 8.18 10.62 12.69
N ILE A 188 7.12 10.38 11.94
CA ILE A 188 5.78 10.14 12.47
C ILE A 188 5.66 8.66 12.84
N ALA A 189 5.46 8.34 14.11
CA ALA A 189 5.18 6.97 14.52
C ALA A 189 3.84 6.51 13.92
N ASP A 190 3.89 5.41 13.17
CA ASP A 190 2.76 4.86 12.41
C ASP A 190 2.40 3.43 12.84
N GLY A 191 2.69 3.10 14.10
CA GLY A 191 2.37 1.82 14.72
C GLY A 191 3.47 0.76 14.55
N ASN A 192 3.19 -0.41 15.11
CA ASN A 192 4.03 -1.59 14.96
C ASN A 192 3.39 -2.55 13.98
N TYR A 193 4.20 -3.19 13.14
CA TYR A 193 3.72 -4.21 12.21
C TYR A 193 4.81 -5.25 11.96
N TYR A 194 4.72 -6.37 12.67
CA TYR A 194 5.74 -7.43 12.71
C TYR A 194 5.54 -8.52 11.64
N ARG A 195 4.45 -8.45 10.87
CA ARG A 195 4.04 -9.51 9.95
C ARG A 195 4.45 -9.29 8.50
N ALA A 196 5.06 -8.15 8.19
CA ALA A 196 5.61 -7.90 6.86
C ALA A 196 7.10 -8.22 6.81
N PHE A 197 7.54 -8.65 5.63
CA PHE A 197 8.94 -8.70 5.27
C PHE A 197 9.37 -7.37 4.66
N THR A 198 10.65 -7.03 4.81
CA THR A 198 11.24 -6.02 3.91
C THR A 198 11.25 -6.61 2.50
N LEU A 199 10.80 -5.83 1.51
CA LEU A 199 10.78 -6.31 0.12
C LEU A 199 12.19 -6.56 -0.44
N LEU A 200 13.16 -5.73 -0.04
CA LEU A 200 14.57 -5.75 -0.49
C LEU A 200 15.52 -6.10 0.65
#